data_AF-A0A6P0NHV6-F1
#
_entry.id   AF-A0A6P0NHV6-F1
#
_cell.length_a   1.000
_cell.length_b   1.000
_cell.length_c   1.000
_cell.angle_alpha   90.00
_cell.angle_beta   90.00
_cell.angle_gamma   90.00
#
_symmetry.space_group_name_H-M   'P 1'
#
loop_
_entity.id
_entity.type
_entity.pdbx_description
1 polymer ?
#
loop_
_entity_poly.entity_id
_entity_poly.type
_entity_poly.pdbx_seq_one_letter_code
_entity_poly.pdbx_strand_id
1 'polypeptide(L)'
;MKHLKKLKKLILGFLVALFISVSNQPFLINSINGSDFFAKRAFAQTTSDTFAYNAAFEEEWNKIGQISTEKFAQMYDANADYIKGISWDPTTAKYWNLFNRNPKNYKQLYYDFRLNQDELSVFKKNGFVVSERLGTKSFAKMFYRIYSNDLPVFVSADSILHAWHMSYDAMLKELEEKVLAPSLEKILQGMAETIPRAAKEYGNGELESSLKDVDYFLAVARSLLKPNSAKQSKNKRLQIIVGKSNNEASPESDLADEPIKTYLNQDDRVAETLNFVKAQKLQGFKLFGRERRVDFSQFKPRGHYEKSERLRKYFQAMMWCGRIDFRIAGKPEEASPRELGAAIIFHDL
;
A
#
# COMPACT_ATOMS: atom_id res chain seq x y z
N MET A 1 17.23 -29.94 -13.24
CA MET A 1 15.75 -29.99 -13.08
C MET A 1 15.25 -30.23 -11.64
N LYS A 2 15.94 -30.99 -10.77
CA LYS A 2 15.52 -31.17 -9.35
C LYS A 2 15.67 -29.90 -8.47
N HIS A 3 16.65 -29.04 -8.74
CA HIS A 3 16.88 -27.81 -7.97
C HIS A 3 15.83 -26.71 -8.21
N LEU A 4 15.22 -26.65 -9.41
CA LEU A 4 14.19 -25.66 -9.74
C LEU A 4 12.84 -25.94 -9.06
N LYS A 5 12.53 -27.22 -8.80
CA LYS A 5 11.34 -27.64 -8.04
C LYS A 5 11.46 -27.33 -6.54
N LYS A 6 12.69 -27.38 -5.97
CA LYS A 6 12.94 -26.97 -4.59
C LYS A 6 12.81 -25.44 -4.40
N LEU A 7 13.25 -24.65 -5.38
CA LEU A 7 13.14 -23.19 -5.32
C LEU A 7 11.69 -22.70 -5.39
N LYS A 8 10.83 -23.33 -6.21
CA LYS A 8 9.38 -23.02 -6.25
C LYS A 8 8.66 -23.34 -4.93
N LYS A 9 9.00 -24.44 -4.26
CA LYS A 9 8.42 -24.76 -2.93
C LYS A 9 8.88 -23.78 -1.83
N LEU A 10 10.09 -23.25 -1.93
CA LEU A 10 10.64 -22.31 -0.94
C LEU A 10 10.00 -20.92 -1.05
N ILE A 11 9.76 -20.44 -2.28
CA ILE A 11 9.13 -19.13 -2.54
C ILE A 11 7.63 -19.16 -2.19
N LEU A 12 6.96 -20.29 -2.41
CA LEU A 12 5.54 -20.45 -2.08
C LEU A 12 5.30 -20.58 -0.56
N GLY A 13 6.22 -21.22 0.18
CA GLY A 13 6.16 -21.33 1.64
C GLY A 13 6.39 -20.00 2.37
N PHE A 14 7.24 -19.13 1.83
CA PHE A 14 7.54 -17.82 2.44
C PHE A 14 6.38 -16.83 2.33
N LEU A 15 5.62 -16.90 1.24
CA LEU A 15 4.44 -16.05 1.01
C LEU A 15 3.25 -16.43 1.90
N VAL A 16 3.11 -17.71 2.26
CA VAL A 16 2.07 -18.20 3.18
C VAL A 16 2.40 -17.85 4.65
N ALA A 17 3.67 -17.94 5.05
CA ALA A 17 4.09 -17.62 6.42
C ALA A 17 4.00 -16.12 6.76
N LEU A 18 4.25 -15.24 5.78
CA LEU A 18 4.10 -13.79 5.98
C LEU A 18 2.62 -13.37 6.14
N PHE A 19 1.68 -14.16 5.61
CA PHE A 19 0.25 -13.87 5.64
C PHE A 19 -0.47 -14.31 6.92
N ILE A 20 0.08 -15.28 7.67
CA ILE A 20 -0.53 -15.78 8.92
C ILE A 20 -0.25 -14.84 10.12
N SER A 21 0.80 -14.02 10.07
CA SER A 21 1.19 -13.17 11.21
C SER A 21 0.46 -11.82 11.31
N VAL A 22 -0.36 -11.42 10.32
CA VAL A 22 -0.95 -10.06 10.27
C VAL A 22 -2.47 -10.06 10.56
N SER A 23 -3.12 -11.21 10.73
CA SER A 23 -4.60 -11.28 10.76
C SER A 23 -5.21 -11.90 12.01
N ASN A 24 -4.60 -11.72 13.20
CA ASN A 24 -5.24 -12.15 14.45
C ASN A 24 -4.97 -11.16 15.60
N GLN A 25 -5.88 -10.21 15.83
CA GLN A 25 -6.43 -9.81 17.14
C GLN A 25 -7.46 -8.67 16.95
N PRO A 26 -8.75 -8.86 17.25
CA PRO A 26 -9.57 -7.79 17.81
C PRO A 26 -9.63 -7.92 19.34
N PHE A 27 -9.86 -6.80 20.03
CA PHE A 27 -10.20 -6.66 21.46
C PHE A 27 -9.04 -6.45 22.45
N LEU A 28 -8.85 -5.19 22.88
CA LEU A 28 -9.01 -4.72 24.27
C LEU A 28 -8.77 -3.21 24.36
N ILE A 29 -9.86 -2.44 24.29
CA ILE A 29 -9.93 -1.11 24.88
C ILE A 29 -10.28 -1.34 26.36
N ASN A 30 -9.26 -1.44 27.20
CA ASN A 30 -9.23 -1.03 28.61
C ASN A 30 -7.96 -1.58 29.28
N SER A 31 -7.13 -0.65 29.77
CA SER A 31 -5.91 -0.82 30.59
C SER A 31 -4.92 -1.91 30.15
N ILE A 32 -3.97 -1.55 29.29
CA ILE A 32 -2.70 -2.28 29.17
C ILE A 32 -1.58 -1.33 29.64
N ASN A 33 -0.98 -1.65 30.79
CA ASN A 33 0.28 -1.05 31.22
C ASN A 33 1.36 -1.48 30.21
N GLY A 34 2.03 -0.51 29.58
CA GLY A 34 2.98 -0.75 28.49
C GLY A 34 4.19 -1.63 28.84
N SER A 35 4.41 -1.93 30.12
CA SER A 35 5.49 -2.82 30.58
C SER A 35 5.24 -4.31 30.28
N ASP A 36 4.00 -4.76 30.18
CA ASP A 36 3.69 -6.19 29.98
C ASP A 36 3.79 -6.63 28.50
N PHE A 37 3.69 -5.69 27.56
CA PHE A 37 3.77 -5.98 26.13
C PHE A 37 5.17 -6.41 25.69
N PHE A 38 6.22 -5.96 26.39
CA PHE A 38 7.62 -6.27 26.06
C PHE A 38 8.17 -7.52 26.76
N ALA A 39 7.42 -8.14 27.68
CA ALA A 39 7.90 -9.28 28.46
C ALA A 39 7.64 -10.65 27.80
N LYS A 40 6.70 -10.78 26.85
CA LYS A 40 6.36 -12.06 26.22
C LYS A 40 6.88 -12.16 24.78
N ARG A 41 7.97 -12.91 24.62
CA ARG A 41 8.51 -13.37 23.32
C ARG A 41 7.43 -14.11 22.52
N ALA A 42 7.04 -13.57 21.38
CA ALA A 42 6.46 -14.36 20.29
C ALA A 42 7.62 -14.89 19.44
N PHE A 43 8.01 -16.15 19.66
CA PHE A 43 8.95 -16.83 18.76
C PHE A 43 8.21 -17.18 17.46
N ALA A 44 8.45 -16.41 16.40
CA ALA A 44 8.29 -16.92 15.05
C ALA A 44 9.58 -17.69 14.71
N GLN A 45 9.48 -18.98 14.37
CA GLN A 45 10.61 -19.74 13.85
C GLN A 45 11.05 -19.12 12.52
N THR A 46 12.12 -18.33 12.56
CA THR A 46 12.71 -17.67 11.40
C THR A 46 13.49 -18.69 10.57
N THR A 47 13.11 -18.79 9.30
CA THR A 47 13.87 -19.45 8.23
C THR A 47 15.31 -18.91 8.17
N SER A 48 16.26 -19.77 7.78
CA SER A 48 17.69 -19.45 7.65
C SER A 48 17.92 -18.09 6.99
N ASP A 49 18.58 -17.20 7.73
CA ASP A 49 18.91 -15.83 7.38
C ASP A 49 19.87 -15.78 6.18
N THR A 50 19.32 -15.81 4.97
CA THR A 50 20.06 -15.91 3.69
C THR A 50 21.07 -14.77 3.48
N PHE A 51 20.92 -13.65 4.20
CA PHE A 51 21.77 -12.46 4.05
C PHE A 51 22.45 -12.03 5.36
N ALA A 52 22.38 -12.85 6.42
CA ALA A 52 22.96 -12.58 7.73
C ALA A 52 22.47 -11.27 8.42
N TYR A 53 21.32 -10.71 8.01
CA TYR A 53 20.80 -9.48 8.59
C TYR A 53 20.22 -9.70 9.98
N ASN A 54 19.58 -10.84 10.23
CA ASN A 54 19.08 -11.20 11.56
C ASN A 54 20.24 -11.51 12.50
N ALA A 55 21.31 -12.18 12.03
CA ALA A 55 22.50 -12.41 12.84
C ALA A 55 23.20 -11.09 13.20
N ALA A 56 23.42 -10.20 12.23
CA ALA A 56 24.01 -8.89 12.48
C ALA A 56 23.10 -8.00 13.35
N PHE A 57 21.78 -8.04 13.13
CA PHE A 57 20.81 -7.29 13.92
C PHE A 57 20.70 -7.84 15.34
N GLU A 58 20.66 -9.16 15.55
CA GLU A 58 20.68 -9.76 16.88
C GLU A 58 22.01 -9.51 17.59
N GLU A 59 23.14 -9.49 16.88
CA GLU A 59 24.43 -9.14 17.45
C GLU A 59 24.44 -7.68 17.95
N GLU A 60 23.97 -6.73 17.13
CA GLU A 60 23.85 -5.32 17.53
C GLU A 60 22.78 -5.12 18.61
N TRP A 61 21.65 -5.83 18.53
CA TRP A 61 20.61 -5.80 19.56
C TRP A 61 21.07 -6.39 20.89
N ASN A 62 21.90 -7.44 20.89
CA ASN A 62 22.48 -7.99 22.10
C ASN A 62 23.55 -7.07 22.70
N LYS A 63 24.27 -6.30 21.87
CA LYS A 63 25.21 -5.26 22.33
C LYS A 63 24.50 -4.06 22.97
N ILE A 64 23.39 -3.63 22.37
CA ILE A 64 22.70 -2.37 22.72
C ILE A 64 21.57 -2.60 23.74
N GLY A 65 20.87 -3.74 23.64
CA GLY A 65 19.67 -4.09 24.40
C GLY A 65 18.44 -3.26 24.02
N GLN A 66 17.30 -3.50 24.69
CA GLN A 66 16.20 -2.52 24.68
C GLN A 66 16.65 -1.27 25.43
N ILE A 67 16.84 -0.19 24.71
CA ILE A 67 17.15 1.12 25.26
C ILE A 67 15.82 1.85 25.51
N SER A 68 15.57 2.25 26.75
CA SER A 68 14.47 3.17 27.06
C SER A 68 14.79 4.57 26.52
N THR A 69 13.78 5.41 26.29
CA THR A 69 13.96 6.81 25.87
C THR A 69 14.92 7.58 26.78
N GLU A 70 14.88 7.32 28.07
CA GLU A 70 15.74 7.94 29.08
C GLU A 70 17.18 7.44 28.94
N LYS A 71 17.36 6.13 28.73
CA LYS A 71 18.68 5.52 28.54
C LYS A 71 19.31 5.95 27.21
N PHE A 72 18.50 6.15 26.17
CA PHE A 72 18.96 6.71 24.89
C PHE A 72 19.45 8.15 25.07
N ALA A 73 18.67 8.99 25.76
CA ALA A 73 19.04 10.37 26.07
C ALA A 73 20.30 10.47 26.95
N GLN A 74 20.54 9.49 27.83
CA GLN A 74 21.77 9.41 28.64
C GLN A 74 22.99 8.94 27.83
N MET A 75 22.81 8.03 26.86
CA MET A 75 23.91 7.55 26.00
C MET A 75 24.32 8.60 24.98
N TYR A 76 23.33 9.26 24.38
CA TYR A 76 23.51 10.36 23.46
C TYR A 76 23.15 11.62 24.22
N ASP A 77 24.05 12.02 25.12
CA ASP A 77 23.91 13.21 25.94
C ASP A 77 23.64 14.39 25.02
N ALA A 78 22.36 14.76 24.93
CA ALA A 78 21.93 15.92 24.18
C ALA A 78 22.28 17.14 25.04
N ASN A 79 23.58 17.43 25.14
CA ASN A 79 24.16 18.67 25.67
C ASN A 79 23.74 19.90 24.84
N ALA A 80 22.68 19.78 24.03
CA ALA A 80 22.07 20.89 23.36
C ALA A 80 21.23 21.64 24.40
N ASP A 81 21.77 22.76 24.87
CA ASP A 81 21.00 23.74 25.63
C ASP A 81 19.86 24.26 24.77
N TYR A 82 18.68 23.65 24.91
CA TYR A 82 17.49 24.07 24.18
C TYR A 82 17.05 25.45 24.67
N ILE A 83 17.13 26.42 23.76
CA ILE A 83 16.68 27.77 24.05
C ILE A 83 15.15 27.77 24.07
N LYS A 84 14.53 28.32 25.13
CA LYS A 84 13.06 28.40 25.26
C LYS A 84 12.39 29.28 24.19
N GLY A 85 13.18 30.11 23.52
CA GLY A 85 12.74 31.03 22.47
C GLY A 85 13.89 31.92 22.02
N ILE A 86 13.67 32.70 20.98
CA ILE A 86 14.68 33.64 20.49
C ILE A 86 14.78 34.84 21.45
N SER A 87 16.00 35.23 21.83
CA SER A 87 16.25 36.34 22.77
C SER A 87 16.35 37.71 22.10
N TRP A 88 16.19 37.78 20.78
CA TRP A 88 16.40 38.97 19.96
C TRP A 88 15.32 39.08 18.88
N ASP A 89 15.10 40.28 18.33
CA ASP A 89 14.10 40.50 17.27
C ASP A 89 14.62 39.96 15.93
N PRO A 90 14.04 38.89 15.36
CA PRO A 90 14.54 38.27 14.13
C PRO A 90 14.50 39.20 12.91
N THR A 91 13.77 40.32 12.97
CA THR A 91 13.74 41.33 11.90
C THR A 91 14.97 42.24 11.88
N THR A 92 15.82 42.21 12.91
CA THR A 92 17.11 42.92 12.91
C THR A 92 18.25 42.08 12.34
N ALA A 93 17.94 40.88 11.82
CA ALA A 93 18.93 39.97 11.28
C ALA A 93 19.68 40.58 10.09
N LYS A 94 20.96 40.21 9.95
CA LYS A 94 21.72 40.52 8.74
C LYS A 94 20.98 39.96 7.52
N TYR A 95 20.77 40.81 6.51
CA TYR A 95 20.04 40.50 5.28
C TYR A 95 18.51 40.37 5.38
N TRP A 96 17.89 40.73 6.52
CA TRP A 96 16.42 40.81 6.62
C TRP A 96 15.79 41.67 5.51
N ASN A 97 16.40 42.82 5.19
CA ASN A 97 15.93 43.72 4.13
C ASN A 97 16.01 43.09 2.73
N LEU A 98 16.97 42.18 2.48
CA LEU A 98 17.05 41.45 1.22
C LEU A 98 15.98 40.36 1.12
N PHE A 99 15.65 39.72 2.24
CA PHE A 99 14.56 38.76 2.31
C PHE A 99 13.19 39.43 2.15
N ASN A 100 12.98 40.58 2.80
CA ASN A 100 11.70 41.29 2.83
C ASN A 100 11.55 42.35 1.71
N ARG A 101 12.36 42.27 0.65
CA ARG A 101 12.31 43.21 -0.48
C ARG A 101 11.05 43.05 -1.30
N ASN A 102 10.49 44.16 -1.80
CA ASN A 102 9.31 44.10 -2.66
C ASN A 102 9.71 43.59 -4.06
N PRO A 103 9.20 42.41 -4.50
CA PRO A 103 9.59 41.83 -5.80
C PRO A 103 9.21 42.72 -6.99
N LYS A 104 8.17 43.57 -6.85
CA LYS A 104 7.75 44.50 -7.92
C LYS A 104 8.82 45.52 -8.31
N ASN A 105 9.77 45.80 -7.43
CA ASN A 105 10.84 46.76 -7.67
C ASN A 105 12.02 46.17 -8.45
N TYR A 106 12.01 44.85 -8.72
CA TYR A 106 13.10 44.13 -9.37
C TYR A 106 12.56 43.23 -10.47
N LYS A 107 12.92 43.52 -11.73
CA LYS A 107 12.46 42.76 -12.91
C LYS A 107 12.82 41.27 -12.89
N GLN A 108 13.70 40.83 -12.00
CA GLN A 108 14.22 39.47 -11.90
C GLN A 108 13.53 38.62 -10.81
N LEU A 109 12.66 39.22 -9.98
CA LEU A 109 11.99 38.53 -8.87
C LEU A 109 10.57 38.13 -9.25
N TYR A 110 10.37 36.82 -9.43
CA TYR A 110 9.09 36.26 -9.91
C TYR A 110 8.14 35.85 -8.78
N TYR A 111 8.60 35.79 -7.54
CA TYR A 111 7.83 35.25 -6.41
C TYR A 111 7.91 36.16 -5.18
N ASP A 112 6.79 36.35 -4.50
CA ASP A 112 6.72 37.17 -3.28
C ASP A 112 6.84 36.28 -2.03
N PHE A 113 8.04 36.26 -1.46
CA PHE A 113 8.36 35.50 -0.24
C PHE A 113 8.15 36.29 1.05
N ARG A 114 7.64 37.53 0.96
CA ARG A 114 7.37 38.33 2.16
C ARG A 114 6.32 37.65 3.03
N LEU A 115 6.50 37.78 4.34
CA LEU A 115 5.57 37.28 5.33
C LEU A 115 4.35 38.19 5.40
N ASN A 116 3.15 37.61 5.49
CA ASN A 116 1.95 38.37 5.86
C ASN A 116 1.98 38.72 7.36
N GLN A 117 0.96 39.44 7.85
CA GLN A 117 0.94 39.90 9.25
C GLN A 117 0.91 38.73 10.26
N ASP A 118 0.17 37.65 9.95
CA ASP A 118 0.06 36.48 10.83
C ASP A 118 1.39 35.70 10.86
N GLU A 119 1.96 35.44 9.69
CA GLU A 119 3.25 34.76 9.53
C GLU A 119 4.39 35.55 10.19
N LEU A 120 4.37 36.89 10.06
CA LEU A 120 5.36 37.77 10.70
C LEU A 120 5.25 37.74 12.22
N SER A 121 4.04 37.66 12.77
CA SER A 121 3.81 37.57 14.21
C SER A 121 4.35 36.26 14.78
N VAL A 122 4.14 35.14 14.07
CA VAL A 122 4.73 33.83 14.42
C VAL A 122 6.25 33.86 14.31
N PHE A 123 6.78 34.45 13.23
CA PHE A 123 8.21 34.58 13.01
C PHE A 123 8.90 35.38 14.12
N LYS A 124 8.32 36.50 14.56
CA LYS A 124 8.86 37.31 15.67
C LYS A 124 8.88 36.55 17.00
N LYS A 125 7.92 35.66 17.23
CA LYS A 125 7.83 34.85 18.44
C LYS A 125 8.82 33.69 18.44
N ASN A 126 8.92 32.97 17.31
CA ASN A 126 9.59 31.67 17.23
C ASN A 126 10.95 31.71 16.51
N GLY A 127 11.27 32.78 15.79
CA GLY A 127 12.43 32.88 14.90
C GLY A 127 12.30 32.12 13.57
N PHE A 128 11.20 31.39 13.37
CA PHE A 128 10.87 30.71 12.12
C PHE A 128 9.34 30.68 11.92
N VAL A 129 8.92 30.46 10.67
CA VAL A 129 7.51 30.30 10.31
C VAL A 129 7.37 29.26 9.21
N VAL A 130 6.31 28.45 9.29
CA VAL A 130 5.92 27.51 8.22
C VAL A 130 4.75 28.12 7.47
N SER A 131 4.92 28.35 6.16
CA SER A 131 3.90 28.97 5.32
C SER A 131 3.32 27.95 4.33
N GLU A 132 2.06 27.58 4.54
CA GLU A 132 1.32 26.74 3.58
C GLU A 132 1.06 27.49 2.26
N ARG A 133 0.83 28.80 2.35
CA ARG A 133 0.62 29.70 1.20
C ARG A 133 1.78 29.66 0.21
N LEU A 134 3.02 29.64 0.72
CA LEU A 134 4.22 29.58 -0.10
C LEU A 134 4.53 28.16 -0.59
N GLY A 135 3.86 27.15 -0.03
CA GLY A 135 4.03 25.74 -0.37
C GLY A 135 3.92 25.43 -1.86
N THR A 136 4.58 24.36 -2.30
CA THR A 136 4.51 23.89 -3.68
C THR A 136 4.31 22.39 -3.76
N LYS A 137 4.02 21.89 -4.96
CA LYS A 137 3.81 20.46 -5.22
C LYS A 137 5.10 19.61 -5.18
N SER A 138 6.28 20.22 -5.16
CA SER A 138 7.55 19.47 -5.12
C SER A 138 8.70 20.29 -4.52
N PHE A 139 9.66 19.60 -3.89
CA PHE A 139 10.88 20.22 -3.39
C PHE A 139 11.64 20.99 -4.48
N ALA A 140 11.80 20.39 -5.67
CA ALA A 140 12.51 21.01 -6.79
C ALA A 140 11.89 22.36 -7.20
N LYS A 141 10.56 22.47 -7.21
CA LYS A 141 9.89 23.72 -7.54
C LYS A 141 10.12 24.77 -6.47
N MET A 142 10.07 24.40 -5.19
CA MET A 142 10.39 25.32 -4.10
C MET A 142 11.85 25.81 -4.17
N PHE A 143 12.80 24.90 -4.34
CA PHE A 143 14.23 25.25 -4.46
C PHE A 143 14.49 26.19 -5.64
N TYR A 144 13.88 25.92 -6.80
CA TYR A 144 14.00 26.81 -7.96
C TYR A 144 13.40 28.20 -7.68
N ARG A 145 12.27 28.29 -6.99
CA ARG A 145 11.67 29.60 -6.61
C ARG A 145 12.60 30.39 -5.70
N ILE A 146 13.17 29.75 -4.68
CA ILE A 146 14.09 30.39 -3.74
C ILE A 146 15.36 30.84 -4.48
N TYR A 147 15.96 29.92 -5.26
CA TYR A 147 17.17 30.18 -6.05
C TYR A 147 16.99 31.33 -7.05
N SER A 148 15.89 31.34 -7.82
CA SER A 148 15.58 32.40 -8.79
C SER A 148 15.29 33.75 -8.17
N ASN A 149 15.10 33.83 -6.85
CA ASN A 149 14.95 35.08 -6.11
C ASN A 149 16.22 35.46 -5.34
N ASP A 150 17.37 34.84 -5.66
CA ASP A 150 18.65 35.00 -4.97
C ASP A 150 18.56 34.81 -3.46
N LEU A 151 17.63 33.97 -2.99
CA LEU A 151 17.47 33.64 -1.59
C LEU A 151 18.29 32.37 -1.26
N PRO A 152 18.79 32.23 -0.02
CA PRO A 152 19.55 31.06 0.39
C PRO A 152 18.66 29.81 0.37
N VAL A 153 19.09 28.78 -0.37
CA VAL A 153 18.40 27.49 -0.45
C VAL A 153 18.96 26.57 0.63
N PHE A 154 18.10 26.13 1.55
CA PHE A 154 18.42 25.07 2.49
C PHE A 154 17.90 23.73 1.96
N VAL A 155 18.80 22.77 1.75
CA VAL A 155 18.46 21.41 1.31
C VAL A 155 18.50 20.49 2.54
N SER A 156 17.33 20.05 2.99
CA SER A 156 17.22 19.12 4.13
C SER A 156 17.35 17.66 3.68
N ALA A 157 17.63 16.78 4.65
CA ALA A 157 17.62 15.33 4.44
C ALA A 157 16.27 14.82 3.89
N ASP A 158 15.16 15.42 4.30
CA ASP A 158 13.81 15.06 3.84
C ASP A 158 13.65 15.16 2.32
N SER A 159 14.29 16.15 1.69
CA SER A 159 14.21 16.31 0.23
C SER A 159 14.91 15.17 -0.52
N ILE A 160 16.00 14.65 0.06
CA ILE A 160 16.76 13.50 -0.45
C ILE A 160 15.97 12.21 -0.19
N LEU A 161 15.47 12.03 1.04
CA LEU A 161 14.65 10.87 1.41
C LEU A 161 13.36 10.80 0.59
N HIS A 162 12.73 11.94 0.29
CA HIS A 162 11.58 12.01 -0.60
C HIS A 162 11.94 11.60 -2.04
N ALA A 163 13.08 12.06 -2.57
CA ALA A 163 13.53 11.64 -3.90
C ALA A 163 13.80 10.13 -3.96
N TRP A 164 14.43 9.58 -2.91
CA TRP A 164 14.61 8.14 -2.75
C TRP A 164 13.27 7.40 -2.71
N HIS A 165 12.34 7.82 -1.86
CA HIS A 165 11.00 7.25 -1.76
C HIS A 165 10.27 7.25 -3.11
N MET A 166 10.36 8.35 -3.88
CA MET A 166 9.78 8.44 -5.22
C MET A 166 10.37 7.42 -6.21
N SER A 167 11.69 7.16 -6.13
CA SER A 167 12.34 6.14 -6.96
C SER A 167 11.89 4.72 -6.58
N TYR A 168 11.78 4.44 -5.29
CA TYR A 168 11.28 3.16 -4.78
C TYR A 168 9.83 2.91 -5.19
N ASP A 169 8.95 3.90 -5.01
CA ASP A 169 7.55 3.86 -5.44
C ASP A 169 7.41 3.65 -6.96
N ALA A 170 8.26 4.30 -7.77
CA ALA A 170 8.29 4.08 -9.21
C ALA A 170 8.71 2.64 -9.57
N MET A 171 9.75 2.10 -8.91
CA MET A 171 10.21 0.73 -9.11
C MET A 171 9.14 -0.29 -8.71
N LEU A 172 8.45 -0.08 -7.59
CA LEU A 172 7.35 -0.94 -7.15
C LEU A 172 6.21 -0.98 -8.16
N LYS A 173 5.74 0.19 -8.61
CA LYS A 173 4.70 0.28 -9.66
C LYS A 173 5.09 -0.49 -10.91
N GLU A 174 6.32 -0.30 -11.36
CA GLU A 174 6.82 -0.97 -12.56
C GLU A 174 6.87 -2.49 -12.38
N LEU A 175 7.36 -2.96 -11.24
CA LEU A 175 7.42 -4.38 -10.90
C LEU A 175 6.02 -4.99 -10.79
N GLU A 176 5.09 -4.30 -10.14
CA GLU A 176 3.70 -4.73 -10.01
C GLU A 176 2.99 -4.80 -11.37
N GLU A 177 3.12 -3.76 -12.21
CA GLU A 177 2.44 -3.71 -13.50
C GLU A 177 3.03 -4.68 -14.53
N LYS A 178 4.36 -4.76 -14.62
CA LYS A 178 5.06 -5.49 -15.68
C LYS A 178 5.39 -6.93 -15.31
N VAL A 179 5.47 -7.27 -14.03
CA VAL A 179 5.88 -8.62 -13.58
C VAL A 179 4.81 -9.28 -12.73
N LEU A 180 4.40 -8.67 -11.61
CA LEU A 180 3.51 -9.36 -10.67
C LEU A 180 2.08 -9.52 -11.19
N ALA A 181 1.49 -8.48 -11.80
CA ALA A 181 0.14 -8.56 -12.35
C ALA A 181 0.03 -9.61 -13.46
N PRO A 182 0.90 -9.65 -14.49
CA PRO A 182 0.90 -10.75 -15.46
C PRO A 182 1.16 -12.13 -14.85
N SER A 183 1.98 -12.21 -13.79
CA SER A 183 2.27 -13.49 -13.14
C SER A 183 1.07 -14.02 -12.38
N LEU A 184 0.37 -13.14 -11.64
CA LEU A 184 -0.88 -13.45 -10.98
C LEU A 184 -1.95 -13.89 -12.00
N GLU A 185 -2.06 -13.16 -13.12
CA GLU A 185 -2.97 -13.51 -14.22
C GLU A 185 -2.71 -14.93 -14.74
N LYS A 186 -1.43 -15.26 -15.02
CA LYS A 186 -1.04 -16.60 -15.48
C LYS A 186 -1.31 -17.70 -14.45
N ILE A 187 -1.05 -17.43 -13.17
CA ILE A 187 -1.32 -18.40 -12.09
C ILE A 187 -2.82 -18.67 -12.01
N LEU A 188 -3.64 -17.62 -11.91
CA LEU A 188 -5.09 -17.74 -11.80
C LEU A 188 -5.70 -18.41 -13.05
N GLN A 189 -5.20 -18.06 -14.24
CA GLN A 189 -5.61 -18.67 -15.50
C GLN A 189 -5.29 -20.17 -15.52
N GLY A 190 -4.05 -20.55 -15.21
CA GLY A 190 -3.64 -21.95 -15.21
C GLY A 190 -4.38 -22.82 -14.18
N MET A 191 -4.67 -22.26 -13.00
CA MET A 191 -5.50 -22.93 -12.00
C MET A 191 -6.94 -23.10 -12.51
N ALA A 192 -7.53 -22.07 -13.10
CA ALA A 192 -8.89 -22.11 -13.63
C ALA A 192 -9.02 -23.12 -14.79
N GLU A 193 -8.04 -23.19 -15.69
CA GLU A 193 -8.01 -24.15 -16.81
C GLU A 193 -7.98 -25.62 -16.35
N THR A 194 -7.55 -25.87 -15.11
CA THR A 194 -7.50 -27.21 -14.53
C THR A 194 -8.84 -27.62 -13.89
N ILE A 195 -9.76 -26.68 -13.64
CA ILE A 195 -11.07 -26.94 -13.03
C ILE A 195 -11.89 -28.01 -13.78
N PRO A 196 -11.99 -28.01 -15.13
CA PRO A 196 -12.72 -29.07 -15.83
C PRO A 196 -12.15 -30.48 -15.61
N ARG A 197 -10.84 -30.61 -15.39
CA ARG A 197 -10.22 -31.90 -15.04
C ARG A 197 -10.59 -32.29 -13.61
N ALA A 198 -10.42 -31.37 -12.66
CA ALA A 198 -10.80 -31.59 -11.26
C ALA A 198 -12.31 -31.92 -11.12
N ALA A 199 -13.16 -31.36 -11.96
CA ALA A 199 -14.59 -31.68 -12.01
C ALA A 199 -14.89 -33.12 -12.41
N LYS A 200 -14.06 -33.74 -13.26
CA LYS A 200 -14.22 -35.16 -13.62
C LYS A 200 -13.79 -36.09 -12.48
N GLU A 201 -12.77 -35.70 -11.72
CA GLU A 201 -12.22 -36.51 -10.63
C GLU A 201 -13.05 -36.38 -9.34
N TYR A 202 -13.46 -35.15 -9.00
CA TYR A 202 -14.06 -34.82 -7.72
C TYR A 202 -15.54 -34.41 -7.80
N GLY A 203 -16.08 -34.19 -9.00
CA GLY A 203 -17.41 -33.60 -9.20
C GLY A 203 -18.60 -34.45 -8.75
N ASN A 204 -18.41 -35.75 -8.53
CA ASN A 204 -19.44 -36.65 -8.01
C ASN A 204 -19.17 -37.09 -6.56
N GLY A 205 -18.16 -36.52 -5.91
CA GLY A 205 -17.73 -36.88 -4.56
C GLY A 205 -18.06 -35.81 -3.51
N GLU A 206 -17.59 -36.02 -2.28
CA GLU A 206 -17.80 -35.10 -1.15
C GLU A 206 -17.20 -33.69 -1.37
N LEU A 207 -16.30 -33.56 -2.37
CA LEU A 207 -15.63 -32.32 -2.73
C LEU A 207 -16.36 -31.47 -3.78
N GLU A 208 -17.49 -31.93 -4.35
CA GLU A 208 -18.21 -31.20 -5.41
C GLU A 208 -18.51 -29.75 -5.02
N SER A 209 -19.03 -29.55 -3.82
CA SER A 209 -19.37 -28.22 -3.30
C SER A 209 -18.15 -27.32 -3.12
N SER A 210 -17.04 -27.89 -2.64
CA SER A 210 -15.76 -27.19 -2.48
C SER A 210 -15.19 -26.80 -3.84
N LEU A 211 -15.34 -27.66 -4.84
CA LEU A 211 -14.91 -27.39 -6.21
C LEU A 211 -15.68 -26.21 -6.84
N LYS A 212 -17.01 -26.14 -6.63
CA LYS A 212 -17.80 -24.97 -7.03
C LYS A 212 -17.33 -23.70 -6.34
N ASP A 213 -17.02 -23.77 -5.04
CA ASP A 213 -16.48 -22.62 -4.30
C ASP A 213 -15.09 -22.19 -4.84
N VAL A 214 -14.23 -23.13 -5.24
CA VAL A 214 -12.90 -22.86 -5.83
C VAL A 214 -13.02 -22.20 -7.21
N ASP A 215 -13.86 -22.76 -8.10
CA ASP A 215 -14.10 -22.19 -9.43
C ASP A 215 -14.63 -20.75 -9.33
N TYR A 216 -15.62 -20.55 -8.45
CA TYR A 216 -16.15 -19.25 -8.10
C TYR A 216 -15.05 -18.29 -7.60
N PHE A 217 -14.21 -18.72 -6.65
CA PHE A 217 -13.16 -17.88 -6.08
C PHE A 217 -12.14 -17.44 -7.14
N LEU A 218 -11.72 -18.36 -8.01
CA LEU A 218 -10.81 -18.08 -9.11
C LEU A 218 -11.45 -17.15 -10.15
N ALA A 219 -12.74 -17.33 -10.46
CA ALA A 219 -13.46 -16.47 -11.40
C ALA A 219 -13.62 -15.03 -10.88
N VAL A 220 -13.88 -14.81 -9.58
CA VAL A 220 -13.88 -13.46 -8.98
C VAL A 220 -12.49 -12.82 -9.13
N ALA A 221 -11.43 -13.55 -8.76
CA ALA A 221 -10.06 -13.04 -8.83
C ALA A 221 -9.67 -12.63 -10.28
N ARG A 222 -9.97 -13.49 -11.24
CA ARG A 222 -9.71 -13.24 -12.67
C ARG A 222 -10.55 -12.07 -13.19
N SER A 223 -11.81 -11.97 -12.77
CA SER A 223 -12.70 -10.87 -13.17
C SER A 223 -12.23 -9.52 -12.64
N LEU A 224 -11.72 -9.48 -11.40
CA LEU A 224 -11.11 -8.26 -10.82
C LEU A 224 -9.81 -7.87 -11.54
N LEU A 225 -9.03 -8.84 -12.01
CA LEU A 225 -7.76 -8.63 -12.69
C LEU A 225 -7.92 -8.30 -14.19
N LYS A 226 -9.05 -8.67 -14.81
CA LYS A 226 -9.32 -8.53 -16.24
C LYS A 226 -9.09 -7.09 -16.71
N PRO A 227 -8.17 -6.81 -17.64
CA PRO A 227 -8.02 -5.47 -18.21
C PRO A 227 -9.31 -5.06 -18.93
N ASN A 228 -9.71 -3.79 -18.85
CA ASN A 228 -10.94 -3.38 -19.51
C ASN A 228 -10.76 -3.54 -21.03
N SER A 229 -11.75 -4.09 -21.72
CA SER A 229 -11.65 -4.39 -23.16
C SER A 229 -11.68 -3.13 -24.03
N ALA A 230 -11.85 -1.94 -23.44
CA ALA A 230 -11.98 -0.69 -24.17
C ALA A 230 -11.04 0.41 -23.65
N LYS A 231 -10.21 0.89 -24.58
CA LYS A 231 -9.32 2.07 -24.53
C LYS A 231 -7.98 1.83 -23.83
N GLN A 232 -7.03 1.34 -24.62
CA GLN A 232 -5.64 1.81 -24.52
C GLN A 232 -5.67 3.33 -24.38
N SER A 233 -5.45 3.81 -23.16
CA SER A 233 -5.32 5.22 -22.82
C SER A 233 -4.28 5.84 -23.77
N LYS A 234 -4.75 6.58 -24.78
CA LYS A 234 -3.91 7.50 -25.56
C LYS A 234 -3.12 8.32 -24.54
N ASN A 235 -1.82 8.08 -24.51
CA ASN A 235 -0.90 8.69 -23.56
C ASN A 235 -1.19 10.19 -23.40
N LYS A 236 -1.75 10.56 -22.24
CA LYS A 236 -2.00 11.95 -21.81
C LYS A 236 -0.70 12.79 -21.73
N ARG A 237 0.45 12.15 -21.95
CA ARG A 237 1.77 12.79 -22.07
C ARG A 237 1.98 13.56 -23.37
N LEU A 238 1.14 13.39 -24.39
CA LEU A 238 1.21 14.16 -25.66
C LEU A 238 0.34 15.43 -25.72
N GLN A 239 -0.51 15.70 -24.71
CA GLN A 239 -1.36 16.91 -24.70
C GLN A 239 -0.71 18.15 -24.05
N ILE A 240 0.52 18.03 -23.51
CA ILE A 240 1.18 19.19 -22.88
C ILE A 240 1.81 20.14 -23.94
N ILE A 241 1.85 19.76 -25.23
CA ILE A 241 2.48 20.60 -26.29
C ILE A 241 1.45 21.38 -27.13
N VAL A 242 0.15 21.08 -27.08
CA VAL A 242 -0.85 21.84 -27.84
C VAL A 242 -1.99 22.24 -26.92
N GLY A 243 -1.93 23.49 -26.44
CA GLY A 243 -2.96 24.07 -25.59
C GLY A 243 -4.31 24.09 -26.27
N LYS A 244 -5.24 23.25 -25.81
CA LYS A 244 -6.68 23.50 -25.87
C LYS A 244 -7.34 22.97 -24.59
N SER A 245 -7.74 23.91 -23.75
CA SER A 245 -8.75 23.74 -22.71
C SER A 245 -10.10 23.52 -23.38
N ASN A 246 -10.77 22.41 -23.08
CA ASN A 246 -12.22 22.32 -23.09
C ASN A 246 -12.64 21.45 -21.90
N ASN A 247 -13.23 22.12 -20.90
CA ASN A 247 -13.98 21.51 -19.82
C ASN A 247 -15.35 21.11 -20.35
N GLU A 248 -15.58 19.82 -20.57
CA GLU A 248 -16.89 19.19 -20.37
C GLU A 248 -16.63 17.73 -19.95
N ALA A 249 -16.82 17.44 -18.67
CA ALA A 249 -16.82 16.08 -18.16
C ALA A 249 -18.17 15.44 -18.53
N SER A 250 -18.24 14.82 -19.71
CA SER A 250 -19.31 13.89 -20.02
C SER A 250 -19.24 12.67 -19.10
N PRO A 251 -20.37 12.09 -18.68
CA PRO A 251 -20.37 10.94 -17.78
C PRO A 251 -19.72 9.75 -18.48
N GLU A 252 -18.67 9.20 -17.87
CA GLU A 252 -18.11 7.90 -18.22
C GLU A 252 -19.26 6.88 -18.19
N SER A 253 -19.67 6.37 -19.36
CA SER A 253 -20.60 5.24 -19.40
C SER A 253 -19.84 3.99 -18.96
N ASP A 254 -20.22 3.50 -17.78
CA ASP A 254 -19.83 2.21 -17.21
C ASP A 254 -20.34 1.07 -18.10
N LEU A 255 -19.72 0.84 -19.26
CA LEU A 255 -19.77 -0.46 -19.91
C LEU A 255 -18.93 -1.39 -19.03
N ALA A 256 -19.54 -1.93 -17.98
CA ALA A 256 -18.94 -2.93 -17.13
C ALA A 256 -18.55 -4.12 -18.00
N ASP A 257 -17.25 -4.32 -18.20
CA ASP A 257 -16.75 -5.52 -18.85
C ASP A 257 -17.36 -6.75 -18.18
N GLU A 258 -17.98 -7.62 -18.97
CA GLU A 258 -18.65 -8.80 -18.44
C GLU A 258 -17.66 -9.62 -17.58
N PRO A 259 -18.09 -10.09 -16.39
CA PRO A 259 -17.30 -10.97 -15.55
C PRO A 259 -16.82 -12.18 -16.33
N ILE A 260 -15.66 -12.71 -15.94
CA ILE A 260 -15.15 -13.94 -16.54
C ILE A 260 -16.07 -15.09 -16.12
N LYS A 261 -16.55 -15.83 -17.12
CA LYS A 261 -17.41 -16.98 -16.92
C LYS A 261 -16.69 -18.08 -16.13
N THR A 262 -17.45 -18.69 -15.26
CA THR A 262 -17.10 -19.84 -14.42
C THR A 262 -17.22 -21.14 -15.22
N TYR A 263 -16.52 -22.20 -14.82
CA TYR A 263 -16.66 -23.50 -15.46
C TYR A 263 -17.84 -24.31 -14.87
N LEU A 264 -18.25 -24.00 -13.63
CA LEU A 264 -19.26 -24.72 -12.86
C LEU A 264 -20.49 -23.85 -12.55
N ASN A 265 -20.79 -22.91 -13.44
CA ASN A 265 -22.03 -22.13 -13.48
C ASN A 265 -22.30 -21.35 -12.18
N GLN A 266 -21.26 -20.67 -11.67
CA GLN A 266 -21.27 -19.80 -10.48
C GLN A 266 -21.33 -18.30 -10.85
N ASP A 267 -21.72 -17.96 -12.08
CA ASP A 267 -21.60 -16.60 -12.64
C ASP A 267 -22.41 -15.56 -11.86
N ASP A 268 -23.63 -15.89 -11.42
CA ASP A 268 -24.48 -15.00 -10.63
C ASP A 268 -23.81 -14.61 -9.31
N ARG A 269 -23.18 -15.58 -8.64
CA ARG A 269 -22.45 -15.36 -7.40
C ARG A 269 -21.22 -14.48 -7.63
N VAL A 270 -20.52 -14.67 -8.76
CA VAL A 270 -19.40 -13.80 -9.15
C VAL A 270 -19.90 -12.37 -9.34
N ALA A 271 -20.97 -12.17 -10.10
CA ALA A 271 -21.55 -10.85 -10.35
C ALA A 271 -21.99 -10.15 -9.05
N GLU A 272 -22.65 -10.86 -8.14
CA GLU A 272 -23.03 -10.36 -6.82
C GLU A 272 -21.80 -9.88 -6.03
N THR A 273 -20.73 -10.67 -6.05
CA THR A 273 -19.50 -10.36 -5.32
C THR A 273 -18.80 -9.12 -5.87
N LEU A 274 -18.76 -8.98 -7.19
CA LEU A 274 -18.23 -7.78 -7.83
C LEU A 274 -19.06 -6.54 -7.46
N ASN A 275 -20.37 -6.68 -7.26
CA ASN A 275 -21.21 -5.59 -6.77
C ASN A 275 -20.88 -5.24 -5.31
N PHE A 276 -20.57 -6.20 -4.44
CA PHE A 276 -20.11 -5.91 -3.08
C PHE A 276 -18.76 -5.18 -3.06
N VAL A 277 -17.82 -5.59 -3.92
CA VAL A 277 -16.52 -4.90 -4.10
C VAL A 277 -16.75 -3.45 -4.54
N LYS A 278 -17.69 -3.20 -5.46
CA LYS A 278 -18.07 -1.84 -5.88
C LYS A 278 -18.76 -1.05 -4.77
N ALA A 279 -19.60 -1.69 -3.96
CA ALA A 279 -20.36 -1.04 -2.89
C ALA A 279 -19.48 -0.59 -1.71
N GLN A 280 -18.32 -1.22 -1.47
CA GLN A 280 -17.34 -0.83 -0.44
C GLN A 280 -17.93 -0.75 0.98
N LYS A 281 -18.80 -1.69 1.33
CA LYS A 281 -19.48 -1.76 2.64
C LYS A 281 -19.18 -3.07 3.34
N LEU A 282 -19.38 -3.08 4.66
CA LEU A 282 -19.39 -4.30 5.44
C LEU A 282 -20.61 -5.14 5.05
N GLN A 283 -20.37 -6.37 4.59
CA GLN A 283 -21.43 -7.29 4.17
C GLN A 283 -21.29 -8.64 4.86
N GLY A 284 -22.42 -9.30 5.10
CA GLY A 284 -22.46 -10.74 5.37
C GLY A 284 -22.16 -11.47 4.06
N PHE A 285 -21.25 -12.43 4.10
CA PHE A 285 -20.70 -13.03 2.91
C PHE A 285 -20.38 -14.50 3.12
N LYS A 286 -21.04 -15.36 2.34
CA LYS A 286 -20.86 -16.81 2.39
C LYS A 286 -19.75 -17.26 1.45
N LEU A 287 -18.68 -17.80 2.02
CA LEU A 287 -17.56 -18.33 1.26
C LEU A 287 -17.06 -19.64 1.86
N PHE A 288 -16.80 -20.64 1.02
CA PHE A 288 -16.37 -21.99 1.41
C PHE A 288 -17.28 -22.61 2.48
N GLY A 289 -18.59 -22.44 2.33
CA GLY A 289 -19.60 -22.97 3.27
C GLY A 289 -19.77 -22.22 4.59
N ARG A 290 -19.03 -21.13 4.83
CA ARG A 290 -19.09 -20.33 6.06
C ARG A 290 -19.55 -18.91 5.82
N GLU A 291 -20.39 -18.39 6.72
CA GLU A 291 -20.76 -16.97 6.76
C GLU A 291 -19.66 -16.13 7.41
N ARG A 292 -19.28 -15.02 6.77
CA ARG A 292 -18.26 -14.08 7.26
C ARG A 292 -18.77 -12.66 7.17
N ARG A 293 -18.26 -11.79 8.03
CA ARG A 293 -18.40 -10.34 7.84
C ARG A 293 -17.16 -9.84 7.10
N VAL A 294 -17.34 -9.48 5.83
CA VAL A 294 -16.25 -8.97 4.99
C VAL A 294 -16.42 -7.47 4.81
N ASP A 295 -15.38 -6.72 5.16
CA ASP A 295 -15.32 -5.28 4.92
C ASP A 295 -14.82 -5.02 3.49
N PHE A 296 -15.75 -4.83 2.56
CA PHE A 296 -15.40 -4.55 1.17
C PHE A 296 -14.79 -3.15 0.97
N SER A 297 -14.78 -2.26 1.98
CA SER A 297 -14.07 -0.98 1.89
C SER A 297 -12.55 -1.15 1.74
N GLN A 298 -12.01 -2.31 2.12
CA GLN A 298 -10.60 -2.68 1.94
C GLN A 298 -10.21 -2.84 0.46
N PHE A 299 -11.18 -3.04 -0.44
CA PHE A 299 -10.95 -3.11 -1.89
C PHE A 299 -10.83 -1.74 -2.56
N LYS A 300 -11.03 -0.65 -1.81
CA LYS A 300 -10.79 0.71 -2.29
C LYS A 300 -9.28 0.92 -2.50
N PRO A 301 -8.81 1.17 -3.74
CA PRO A 301 -7.41 1.46 -4.00
C PRO A 301 -6.94 2.69 -3.21
N ARG A 302 -5.68 2.70 -2.80
CA ARG A 302 -5.04 3.81 -2.08
C ARG A 302 -3.62 4.03 -2.58
N GLY A 303 -3.08 5.22 -2.38
CA GLY A 303 -1.69 5.52 -2.69
C GLY A 303 -1.38 5.39 -4.18
N HIS A 304 -0.40 4.55 -4.54
CA HIS A 304 -0.03 4.37 -5.94
C HIS A 304 -1.00 3.52 -6.75
N TYR A 305 -1.86 2.73 -6.12
CA TYR A 305 -2.85 1.92 -6.84
C TYR A 305 -3.96 2.75 -7.50
N GLU A 306 -4.06 4.04 -7.15
CA GLU A 306 -4.96 5.00 -7.83
C GLU A 306 -4.37 5.56 -9.13
N LYS A 307 -3.08 5.31 -9.42
CA LYS A 307 -2.36 5.95 -10.53
C LYS A 307 -2.61 5.30 -11.89
N SER A 308 -3.03 4.03 -11.91
CA SER A 308 -3.38 3.33 -13.14
C SER A 308 -4.52 2.33 -12.90
N GLU A 309 -5.30 2.09 -13.95
CA GLU A 309 -6.35 1.08 -13.89
C GLU A 309 -5.78 -0.32 -13.64
N ARG A 310 -4.63 -0.62 -14.25
CA ARG A 310 -3.94 -1.91 -14.10
C ARG A 310 -3.53 -2.16 -12.65
N LEU A 311 -2.95 -1.17 -11.98
CA LEU A 311 -2.59 -1.25 -10.56
C LEU A 311 -3.82 -1.38 -9.66
N ARG A 312 -4.89 -0.63 -9.94
CA ARG A 312 -6.17 -0.76 -9.23
C ARG A 312 -6.72 -2.19 -9.30
N LYS A 313 -6.72 -2.79 -10.48
CA LYS A 313 -7.23 -4.15 -10.71
C LYS A 313 -6.34 -5.20 -10.07
N TYR A 314 -5.03 -5.06 -10.21
CA TYR A 314 -4.05 -5.88 -9.52
C TYR A 314 -4.25 -5.84 -8.00
N PHE A 315 -4.40 -4.65 -7.43
CA PHE A 315 -4.69 -4.47 -6.01
C PHE A 315 -5.97 -5.19 -5.59
N GLN A 316 -7.08 -5.00 -6.30
CA GLN A 316 -8.35 -5.65 -5.95
C GLN A 316 -8.28 -7.18 -6.03
N ALA A 317 -7.62 -7.72 -7.06
CA ALA A 317 -7.40 -9.16 -7.19
C ALA A 317 -6.48 -9.69 -6.08
N MET A 318 -5.39 -8.99 -5.74
CA MET A 318 -4.51 -9.37 -4.63
C MET A 318 -5.22 -9.28 -3.27
N MET A 319 -6.07 -8.28 -3.07
CA MET A 319 -6.89 -8.17 -1.86
C MET A 319 -7.87 -9.32 -1.75
N TRP A 320 -8.52 -9.71 -2.85
CA TRP A 320 -9.38 -10.89 -2.89
C TRP A 320 -8.60 -12.15 -2.53
N CYS A 321 -7.46 -12.38 -3.19
CA CYS A 321 -6.65 -13.58 -2.97
C CYS A 321 -6.03 -13.64 -1.56
N GLY A 322 -5.62 -12.50 -1.00
CA GLY A 322 -4.92 -12.44 0.28
C GLY A 322 -5.83 -12.38 1.51
N ARG A 323 -7.06 -11.86 1.37
CA ARG A 323 -7.93 -11.64 2.54
C ARG A 323 -8.70 -12.89 2.96
N ILE A 324 -8.91 -13.82 2.03
CA ILE A 324 -9.68 -15.04 2.27
C ILE A 324 -8.78 -16.10 2.91
N ASP A 325 -9.09 -16.44 4.15
CA ASP A 325 -8.42 -17.46 4.94
C ASP A 325 -9.08 -18.83 4.79
N PHE A 326 -8.27 -19.90 4.81
CA PHE A 326 -8.74 -21.28 4.91
C PHE A 326 -8.59 -21.77 6.35
N ARG A 327 -9.70 -21.86 7.07
CA ARG A 327 -9.68 -22.34 8.45
C ARG A 327 -9.92 -23.84 8.51
N ILE A 328 -8.84 -24.61 8.63
CA ILE A 328 -8.88 -26.08 8.61
C ILE A 328 -9.29 -26.66 9.98
N ALA A 329 -9.16 -25.89 11.07
CA ALA A 329 -9.53 -26.30 12.41
C ALA A 329 -10.25 -25.17 13.16
N GLY A 330 -11.28 -25.54 13.93
CA GLY A 330 -12.10 -24.61 14.69
C GLY A 330 -13.46 -25.19 15.03
N LYS A 331 -14.30 -24.35 15.65
CA LYS A 331 -15.70 -24.71 15.91
C LYS A 331 -16.50 -24.72 14.59
N PRO A 332 -17.63 -25.45 14.50
CA PRO A 332 -18.47 -25.48 13.30
C PRO A 332 -18.99 -24.11 12.84
N GLU A 333 -19.12 -23.14 13.75
CA GLU A 333 -19.44 -21.73 13.40
C GLU A 333 -18.28 -20.98 12.73
N GLU A 334 -17.05 -21.46 12.88
CA GLU A 334 -15.81 -20.77 12.47
C GLU A 334 -15.03 -21.50 11.38
N ALA A 335 -15.33 -22.78 11.14
CA ALA A 335 -14.67 -23.63 10.16
C ALA A 335 -15.68 -24.52 9.42
N SER A 336 -15.44 -24.74 8.14
CA SER A 336 -16.29 -25.59 7.29
C SER A 336 -15.44 -26.69 6.64
N PRO A 337 -15.93 -27.95 6.56
CA PRO A 337 -15.25 -29.00 5.79
C PRO A 337 -14.97 -28.61 4.33
N ARG A 338 -15.77 -27.69 3.77
CA ARG A 338 -15.54 -27.16 2.42
C ARG A 338 -14.28 -26.30 2.32
N GLU A 339 -13.80 -25.69 3.40
CA GLU A 339 -12.53 -24.96 3.41
C GLU A 339 -11.34 -25.91 3.29
N LEU A 340 -11.38 -27.05 3.99
CA LEU A 340 -10.40 -28.11 3.82
C LEU A 340 -10.47 -28.71 2.41
N GLY A 341 -11.67 -29.00 1.92
CA GLY A 341 -11.86 -29.49 0.57
C GLY A 341 -11.34 -28.54 -0.50
N ALA A 342 -11.58 -27.23 -0.35
CA ALA A 342 -11.05 -26.21 -1.24
C ALA A 342 -9.52 -26.14 -1.19
N ALA A 343 -8.92 -26.23 0.00
CA ALA A 343 -7.46 -26.24 0.15
C ALA A 343 -6.81 -27.47 -0.53
N ILE A 344 -7.44 -28.64 -0.45
CA ILE A 344 -7.00 -29.85 -1.15
C ILE A 344 -7.06 -29.64 -2.67
N ILE A 345 -8.17 -29.09 -3.18
CA ILE A 345 -8.30 -28.80 -4.60
C ILE A 345 -7.25 -27.79 -5.06
N PHE A 346 -7.04 -26.68 -4.34
CA PHE A 346 -6.00 -25.70 -4.68
C PHE A 346 -4.58 -26.27 -4.69
N HIS A 347 -4.31 -27.31 -3.91
CA HIS A 347 -3.03 -28.00 -3.92
C HIS A 347 -2.83 -28.84 -5.21
N ASP A 348 -3.92 -29.30 -5.82
CA ASP A 348 -3.90 -30.19 -6.99
C ASP A 348 -4.00 -29.44 -8.34
N LEU A 349 -4.43 -28.17 -8.32
CA LEU A 349 -4.42 -27.25 -9.47
C LEU A 349 -2.99 -26.75 -9.76
#